data_AF-A0A4P7DXN7-F1
#
_entry.id   AF-A0A4P7DXN7-F1
#
_cell.length_a   1.000
_cell.length_b   1.000
_cell.length_c   1.000
_cell.angle_alpha   90.00
_cell.angle_beta   90.00
_cell.angle_gamma   90.00
#
_symmetry.space_group_name_H-M   'P 1'
#
loop_
_entity.id
_entity.type
_entity.pdbx_description
1 polymer ?
#
loop_
_entity_poly.entity_id
_entity_poly.type
_entity_poly.pdbx_seq_one_letter_code
_entity_poly.pdbx_strand_id
1 'polypeptide(L)'
;METPITNVSEMSLSEKMQELVINCFTSANNLENLDEEQQQSIYNLYAKIKYKDIIDQGFWSLGGGLTHYFLSLNEMKLSLLEIMSTRSDEKERLILKELFLFLNILDDRSFYQLFSIRQLLHCPTEIFPEKLEDISREYFD
;
A
#
# COMPACT_ATOMS: atom_id res chain seq x y z
N MET A 1 -6.28 29.45 6.41
CA MET A 1 -7.50 28.63 6.29
C MET A 1 -7.20 27.33 6.97
N GLU A 2 -7.83 27.10 8.12
CA GLU A 2 -7.73 25.82 8.82
C GLU A 2 -8.51 24.79 8.00
N THR A 3 -7.84 23.71 7.60
CA THR A 3 -8.49 22.54 7.03
C THR A 3 -9.43 21.96 8.08
N PRO A 4 -10.71 21.70 7.76
CA PRO A 4 -11.62 21.12 8.73
C PRO A 4 -11.11 19.72 9.08
N ILE A 5 -10.87 19.48 10.36
CA ILE A 5 -10.56 18.16 10.88
C ILE A 5 -11.89 17.40 10.88
N THR A 6 -12.18 16.69 9.80
CA THR A 6 -13.34 15.81 9.74
C THR A 6 -13.12 14.67 10.72
N ASN A 7 -14.00 14.55 11.72
CA ASN A 7 -14.02 13.40 12.60
C ASN A 7 -14.27 12.14 11.75
N VAL A 8 -13.27 11.29 11.61
CA VAL A 8 -13.30 10.02 10.84
C VAL A 8 -14.45 9.09 11.31
N SER A 9 -14.99 9.31 12.51
CA SER A 9 -16.15 8.58 13.06
C SER A 9 -17.49 8.90 12.40
N GLU A 10 -17.63 10.02 11.68
CA GLU A 10 -18.91 10.47 11.09
C GLU A 10 -19.05 10.19 9.58
N MET A 11 -18.00 9.66 8.94
CA MET A 11 -18.05 9.33 7.51
C MET A 11 -18.90 8.08 7.26
N SER A 12 -19.78 8.17 6.25
CA SER A 12 -20.55 7.04 5.74
C SER A 12 -19.63 5.94 5.20
N LEU A 13 -20.09 4.68 5.20
CA LEU A 13 -19.32 3.55 4.67
C LEU A 13 -18.90 3.80 3.21
N SER A 14 -19.76 4.43 2.42
CA SER A 14 -19.46 4.83 1.04
C SER A 14 -18.26 5.78 0.95
N GLU A 15 -18.20 6.81 1.80
CA GLU A 15 -17.08 7.77 1.83
C GLU A 15 -15.78 7.12 2.31
N LYS A 16 -15.87 6.21 3.28
CA LYS A 16 -14.74 5.40 3.78
C LYS A 16 -14.17 4.47 2.70
N MET A 17 -15.04 3.85 1.91
CA MET A 17 -14.63 2.98 0.81
C MET A 17 -14.09 3.78 -0.38
N GLN A 18 -14.58 5.01 -0.62
CA GLN A 18 -13.98 5.92 -1.60
C GLN A 18 -12.55 6.32 -1.22
N GLU A 19 -12.29 6.65 0.05
CA GLU A 19 -10.93 6.91 0.55
C GLU A 19 -10.00 5.71 0.27
N LEU A 20 -10.49 4.50 0.56
CA LEU A 20 -9.75 3.26 0.33
C LEU A 20 -9.46 3.03 -1.15
N VAL A 21 -10.42 3.25 -2.04
CA VAL A 21 -10.23 3.10 -3.50
C VAL A 21 -9.21 4.09 -4.05
N ILE A 22 -9.24 5.33 -3.57
CA ILE A 22 -8.29 6.38 -3.98
C ILE A 22 -6.87 6.00 -3.56
N ASN A 23 -6.69 5.41 -2.37
CA ASN A 23 -5.37 5.16 -1.77
C ASN A 23 -4.85 3.71 -1.90
N CYS A 24 -5.63 2.77 -2.47
CA CYS A 24 -5.23 1.37 -2.66
C CYS A 24 -5.16 0.93 -4.13
N PHE A 25 -5.10 1.88 -5.07
CA PHE A 25 -4.93 1.59 -6.51
C PHE A 25 -5.96 0.63 -7.11
N THR A 26 -7.20 0.74 -6.69
CA THR A 26 -8.28 -0.08 -7.26
C THR A 26 -9.22 0.80 -8.05
N SER A 27 -9.76 0.31 -9.17
CA SER A 27 -10.92 0.94 -9.80
C SER A 27 -12.16 0.71 -8.94
N ALA A 28 -13.05 1.71 -8.88
CA ALA A 28 -14.30 1.65 -8.10
C ALA A 28 -15.16 0.39 -8.40
N ASN A 29 -15.03 -0.17 -9.60
CA ASN A 29 -15.72 -1.38 -10.04
C ASN A 29 -15.49 -2.62 -9.17
N ASN A 30 -14.40 -2.69 -8.38
CA ASN A 30 -14.16 -3.86 -7.53
C ASN A 30 -14.93 -3.80 -6.19
N LEU A 31 -15.47 -2.63 -5.83
CA LEU A 31 -16.29 -2.47 -4.63
C LEU A 31 -17.72 -2.97 -4.81
N GLU A 32 -18.24 -2.94 -6.03
CA GLU A 32 -19.64 -3.28 -6.34
C GLU A 32 -19.98 -4.74 -6.05
N ASN A 33 -18.96 -5.61 -5.97
CA ASN A 33 -19.11 -7.04 -5.71
C ASN A 33 -19.03 -7.42 -4.23
N LEU A 34 -18.76 -6.44 -3.35
CA LEU A 34 -18.60 -6.66 -1.91
C LEU A 34 -19.86 -6.19 -1.16
N ASP A 35 -20.34 -7.00 -0.22
CA ASP A 35 -21.42 -6.61 0.67
C ASP A 35 -20.96 -5.60 1.75
N GLU A 36 -21.91 -5.01 2.48
CA GLU A 36 -21.61 -3.98 3.49
C GLU A 36 -20.71 -4.51 4.63
N GLU A 37 -20.84 -5.78 5.02
CA GLU A 37 -20.02 -6.37 6.09
C GLU A 37 -18.57 -6.58 5.62
N GLN A 38 -18.40 -7.03 4.38
CA GLN A 38 -17.10 -7.19 3.72
C GLN A 38 -16.41 -5.84 3.55
N GLN A 39 -17.13 -4.83 3.06
CA GLN A 39 -16.61 -3.47 2.92
C GLN A 39 -16.15 -2.90 4.27
N GLN A 40 -16.98 -3.04 5.32
CA GLN A 40 -16.62 -2.56 6.66
C GLN A 40 -15.41 -3.30 7.23
N SER A 41 -15.30 -4.61 7.01
CA SER A 41 -14.15 -5.43 7.45
C SER A 41 -12.84 -5.00 6.78
N ILE A 42 -12.89 -4.75 5.47
CA ILE A 42 -11.75 -4.26 4.70
C ILE A 42 -11.32 -2.88 5.19
N TYR A 43 -12.27 -1.97 5.41
CA TYR A 43 -11.96 -0.65 5.95
C TYR A 43 -11.31 -0.72 7.35
N ASN A 44 -11.81 -1.60 8.22
CA ASN A 44 -11.25 -1.77 9.56
C ASN A 44 -9.79 -2.24 9.54
N LEU A 45 -9.41 -3.08 8.56
CA LEU A 45 -8.02 -3.46 8.34
C LEU A 45 -7.20 -2.29 7.76
N TYR A 46 -7.74 -1.59 6.77
CA TYR A 46 -7.08 -0.44 6.14
C TYR A 46 -6.78 0.69 7.14
N ALA A 47 -7.68 0.96 8.07
CA ALA A 47 -7.51 1.96 9.12
C ALA A 47 -6.31 1.67 10.06
N LYS A 48 -5.89 0.41 10.18
CA LYS A 48 -4.75 0.01 11.02
C LYS A 48 -3.38 0.25 10.37
N ILE A 49 -3.35 0.58 9.08
CA ILE A 49 -2.10 0.70 8.32
C ILE A 49 -1.46 2.06 8.56
N LYS A 50 -0.20 2.06 9.01
CA LYS A 50 0.50 3.28 9.44
C LYS A 50 1.02 4.13 8.28
N TYR A 51 1.64 3.51 7.27
CA TYR A 51 2.34 4.22 6.20
C TYR A 51 1.59 4.19 4.85
N LYS A 52 0.26 4.06 4.89
CA LYS A 52 -0.59 3.90 3.70
C LYS A 52 -0.40 4.99 2.65
N ASP A 53 -0.34 6.25 3.07
CA ASP A 53 -0.21 7.39 2.14
C ASP A 53 1.16 7.42 1.43
N ILE A 54 2.23 7.03 2.14
CA ILE A 54 3.59 7.02 1.59
C ILE A 54 3.75 5.86 0.60
N ILE A 55 3.18 4.70 0.92
CA ILE A 55 3.22 3.53 0.05
C ILE A 55 2.38 3.78 -1.21
N ASP A 56 1.23 4.45 -1.09
CA ASP A 56 0.41 4.87 -2.23
C ASP A 56 1.13 5.85 -3.16
N GLN A 57 1.76 6.90 -2.64
CA GLN A 57 2.56 7.79 -3.50
C GLN A 57 3.74 7.06 -4.18
N GLY A 58 4.27 6.06 -3.48
CA GLY A 58 5.39 5.25 -3.90
C GLY A 58 5.11 4.30 -5.07
N PHE A 59 3.97 3.61 -5.06
CA PHE A 59 3.60 2.63 -6.07
C PHE A 59 3.31 3.28 -7.44
N TRP A 60 2.75 4.49 -7.48
CA TRP A 60 2.62 5.26 -8.73
C TRP A 60 3.98 5.48 -9.41
N SER A 61 5.03 5.66 -8.60
CA SER A 61 6.39 5.90 -9.06
C SER A 61 7.14 4.63 -9.48
N LEU A 62 6.74 3.44 -8.98
CA LEU A 62 7.44 2.16 -9.19
C LEU A 62 6.72 1.17 -10.10
N GLY A 63 5.40 1.23 -10.20
CA GLY A 63 4.56 0.21 -10.86
C GLY A 63 4.86 -0.02 -12.34
N GLY A 64 5.51 0.93 -13.01
CA GLY A 64 5.97 0.78 -14.40
C GLY A 64 7.33 0.09 -14.56
N GLY A 65 8.20 0.15 -13.56
CA GLY A 65 9.62 -0.25 -13.70
C GLY A 65 9.94 -1.64 -13.14
N LEU A 66 9.36 -2.00 -12.00
CA LEU A 66 9.74 -3.22 -11.26
C LEU A 66 9.38 -4.51 -12.00
N THR A 67 8.24 -4.52 -12.68
CA THR A 67 7.71 -5.69 -13.39
C THR A 67 8.52 -6.04 -14.65
N HIS A 68 9.28 -5.09 -15.20
CA HIS A 68 10.00 -5.27 -16.46
C HIS A 68 11.34 -6.01 -16.32
N TYR A 69 11.97 -5.94 -15.14
CA TYR A 69 13.36 -6.41 -14.94
C TYR A 69 13.52 -7.64 -14.05
N PHE A 70 12.43 -8.22 -13.51
CA PHE A 70 12.47 -9.41 -12.64
C PHE A 70 13.46 -9.35 -11.46
N LEU A 71 13.79 -8.15 -10.97
CA LEU A 71 14.65 -8.00 -9.81
C LEU A 71 13.82 -8.15 -8.53
N SER A 72 14.40 -8.78 -7.50
CA SER A 72 13.86 -8.72 -6.15
C SER A 72 14.15 -7.38 -5.50
N LEU A 73 13.34 -6.99 -4.51
CA LEU A 73 13.53 -5.75 -3.74
C LEU A 73 14.95 -5.67 -3.14
N ASN A 74 15.48 -6.79 -2.67
CA ASN A 74 16.83 -6.88 -2.11
C ASN A 74 17.93 -6.66 -3.16
N GLU A 75 17.77 -7.21 -4.37
CA GLU A 75 18.72 -6.98 -5.47
C GLU A 75 18.72 -5.51 -5.91
N MET A 76 17.57 -4.85 -5.89
CA MET A 76 17.48 -3.41 -6.16
C MET A 76 18.15 -2.59 -5.07
N LYS A 77 17.90 -2.91 -3.79
CA LYS A 77 18.56 -2.26 -2.64
C LYS A 77 20.07 -2.37 -2.74
N LEU A 78 20.60 -3.56 -3.03
CA LEU A 78 22.04 -3.80 -3.18
C LEU A 78 22.62 -3.01 -4.36
N SER A 79 21.99 -3.07 -5.52
CA SER A 79 22.41 -2.32 -6.71
C SER A 79 22.45 -0.81 -6.44
N LEU A 80 21.47 -0.29 -5.69
CA LEU A 80 21.40 1.12 -5.33
C LEU A 80 22.53 1.53 -4.37
N LEU A 81 22.87 0.69 -3.39
CA LEU A 81 24.01 0.91 -2.50
C LEU A 81 25.33 0.93 -3.26
N GLU A 82 25.53 0.03 -4.22
CA GLU A 82 26.71 0.01 -5.08
C GLU A 82 26.83 1.31 -5.88
N ILE A 83 25.73 1.76 -6.52
CA ILE A 83 25.72 3.02 -7.25
C ILE A 83 26.02 4.20 -6.32
N MET A 84 25.37 4.28 -5.16
CA MET A 84 25.60 5.32 -4.16
C MET A 84 27.06 5.41 -3.72
N SER A 85 27.73 4.26 -3.56
CA SER A 85 29.13 4.19 -3.12
C SER A 85 30.10 4.81 -4.14
N THR A 86 29.72 4.87 -5.42
CA THR A 86 30.54 5.40 -6.52
C THR A 86 30.19 6.82 -6.93
N ARG A 87 29.10 7.40 -6.41
CA ARG A 87 28.68 8.78 -6.73
C ARG A 87 29.39 9.79 -5.83
N SER A 88 30.05 10.77 -6.45
CA SER A 88 30.70 11.89 -5.76
C SER A 88 29.78 13.09 -5.54
N ASP A 89 28.75 13.27 -6.38
CA ASP A 89 27.79 14.36 -6.25
C ASP A 89 26.87 14.15 -5.05
N GLU A 90 26.79 15.15 -4.19
CA GLU A 90 26.03 15.07 -2.94
C GLU A 90 24.51 15.08 -3.16
N LYS A 91 24.04 15.85 -4.15
CA LYS A 91 22.62 15.96 -4.48
C LYS A 91 22.12 14.66 -5.10
N GLU A 92 22.89 14.06 -6.01
CA GLU A 92 22.59 12.73 -6.57
C GLU A 92 22.57 11.66 -5.47
N ARG A 93 23.56 11.65 -4.57
CA ARG A 93 23.54 10.72 -3.42
C ARG A 93 22.32 10.91 -2.52
N LEU A 94 21.84 12.13 -2.31
CA LEU A 94 20.64 12.38 -1.50
C LEU A 94 19.40 11.75 -2.15
N ILE A 95 19.23 11.94 -3.46
CA ILE A 95 18.12 11.32 -4.22
C ILE A 95 18.22 9.78 -4.12
N LEU A 96 19.41 9.20 -4.27
CA LEU A 96 19.60 7.76 -4.15
C LEU A 96 19.31 7.24 -2.73
N LYS A 97 19.64 8.01 -1.69
CA LYS A 97 19.28 7.69 -0.29
C LYS A 97 17.78 7.72 -0.07
N GLU A 98 17.08 8.69 -0.64
CA GLU A 98 15.61 8.76 -0.58
C GLU A 98 14.98 7.54 -1.26
N LEU A 99 15.47 7.16 -2.45
CA LEU A 99 15.05 5.93 -3.13
C LEU A 99 15.34 4.67 -2.28
N PHE A 100 16.48 4.60 -1.61
CA PHE A 100 16.82 3.47 -0.74
C PHE A 100 15.91 3.38 0.48
N LEU A 101 15.61 4.52 1.12
CA LEU A 101 14.65 4.59 2.24
C LEU A 101 13.27 4.15 1.77
N PHE A 102 12.87 4.61 0.59
CA PHE A 102 11.60 4.23 -0.01
C PHE A 102 11.51 2.72 -0.30
N LEU A 103 12.56 2.10 -0.86
CA LEU A 103 12.62 0.64 -1.01
C LEU A 103 12.54 -0.11 0.34
N ASN A 104 12.99 0.47 1.45
CA ASN A 104 12.79 -0.15 2.77
C ASN A 104 11.36 -0.04 3.28
N ILE A 105 10.64 1.03 2.94
CA ILE A 105 9.22 1.17 3.24
C ILE A 105 8.39 0.11 2.49
N LEU A 106 8.82 -0.30 1.29
CA LEU A 106 8.17 -1.39 0.54
C LEU A 106 8.47 -2.78 1.11
N ASP A 107 9.49 -2.91 1.96
CA ASP A 107 9.76 -4.13 2.72
C ASP A 107 9.14 -4.08 4.13
N ASP A 108 8.41 -3.00 4.44
CA ASP A 108 7.77 -2.81 5.72
C ASP A 108 6.49 -3.64 5.82
N ARG A 109 6.14 -4.03 7.04
CA ARG A 109 4.86 -4.71 7.32
C ARG A 109 3.65 -3.96 6.74
N SER A 110 3.69 -2.62 6.75
CA SER A 110 2.63 -1.76 6.20
C SER A 110 2.42 -1.97 4.69
N PHE A 111 3.47 -2.31 3.94
CA PHE A 111 3.37 -2.63 2.53
C PHE A 111 2.62 -3.94 2.31
N TYR A 112 3.01 -4.99 3.03
CA TYR A 112 2.34 -6.29 2.93
C TYR A 112 0.88 -6.20 3.39
N GLN A 113 0.59 -5.41 4.42
CA GLN A 113 -0.77 -5.11 4.85
C GLN A 113 -1.62 -4.47 3.74
N LEU A 114 -1.12 -3.45 3.03
CA LEU A 114 -1.83 -2.83 1.90
C LEU A 114 -2.00 -3.79 0.74
N PHE A 115 -0.95 -4.52 0.40
CA PHE A 115 -0.99 -5.48 -0.70
C PHE A 115 -2.02 -6.59 -0.43
N SER A 116 -2.09 -7.08 0.81
CA SER A 116 -3.07 -8.07 1.23
C SER A 116 -4.51 -7.52 1.20
N ILE A 117 -4.74 -6.27 1.61
CA ILE A 117 -6.04 -5.61 1.42
C ILE A 117 -6.43 -5.54 -0.06
N ARG A 118 -5.46 -5.22 -0.93
CA ARG A 118 -5.71 -5.23 -2.37
C ARG A 118 -6.09 -6.62 -2.89
N GLN A 119 -5.47 -7.69 -2.38
CA GLN A 119 -5.89 -9.05 -2.72
C GLN A 119 -7.33 -9.34 -2.30
N LEU A 120 -7.76 -8.87 -1.11
CA LEU A 120 -9.14 -9.02 -0.64
C LEU A 120 -10.14 -8.31 -1.54
N LEU A 121 -9.82 -7.12 -2.05
CA LEU A 121 -10.67 -6.37 -2.99
C LEU A 121 -10.88 -7.10 -4.32
N HIS A 122 -9.96 -8.00 -4.70
CA HIS A 122 -10.03 -8.80 -5.93
C HIS A 122 -10.39 -10.27 -5.66
N CYS A 123 -10.73 -10.60 -4.41
CA CYS A 123 -11.01 -11.97 -3.98
C CYS A 123 -12.44 -12.37 -4.35
N PRO A 124 -12.66 -13.57 -4.91
CA PRO A 124 -14.01 -14.14 -5.04
C PRO A 124 -14.72 -14.23 -3.69
N THR A 125 -16.02 -13.98 -3.69
CA THR A 125 -16.86 -13.91 -2.47
C THR A 125 -16.84 -15.25 -1.70
N GLU A 126 -16.74 -16.38 -2.40
CA GLU A 126 -16.81 -17.73 -1.81
C GLU A 126 -15.63 -18.04 -0.88
N ILE A 127 -14.45 -17.48 -1.17
CA ILE A 127 -13.22 -17.71 -0.40
C ILE A 127 -12.81 -16.48 0.42
N PHE A 128 -13.59 -15.40 0.36
CA PHE A 128 -13.31 -14.15 1.06
C PHE A 128 -13.16 -14.35 2.58
N PRO A 129 -14.04 -15.10 3.29
CA PRO A 129 -13.91 -15.26 4.75
C PRO A 129 -12.61 -15.96 5.16
N GLU A 130 -12.24 -17.03 4.46
CA GLU A 130 -10.99 -17.75 4.70
C GLU A 130 -9.77 -16.85 4.42
N LYS A 131 -9.80 -16.14 3.30
CA LYS A 131 -8.72 -15.23 2.91
C LYS A 131 -8.56 -14.04 3.88
N LEU A 132 -9.68 -13.55 4.43
CA LEU A 132 -9.70 -12.50 5.44
C LEU A 132 -9.06 -12.97 6.76
N GLU A 133 -9.38 -14.19 7.21
CA GLU A 133 -8.79 -14.77 8.41
C GLU A 133 -7.27 -14.95 8.25
N ASP A 134 -6.83 -15.51 7.12
CA ASP A 134 -5.42 -15.72 6.82
C ASP A 134 -4.63 -14.40 6.82
N ILE A 135 -5.12 -13.40 6.09
CA ILE A 135 -4.47 -12.08 6.01
C ILE A 135 -4.44 -11.39 7.37
N SER A 136 -5.53 -11.48 8.14
CA SER A 136 -5.60 -10.89 9.47
C SER A 136 -4.54 -11.49 10.38
N ARG A 137 -4.41 -12.82 10.41
CA ARG A 137 -3.42 -13.52 11.24
C ARG A 137 -1.98 -13.26 10.79
N GLU A 138 -1.72 -13.24 9.49
CA GLU A 138 -0.37 -13.13 8.96
C GLU A 138 0.19 -11.71 9.03
N TYR A 139 -0.67 -10.69 8.82
CA TYR A 139 -0.23 -9.32 8.64
C TYR A 139 -0.78 -8.32 9.66
N PHE A 140 -1.84 -8.63 10.42
CA PHE A 140 -2.53 -7.67 11.29
C PHE A 140 -2.63 -8.07 12.78
N ASP A 141 -2.33 -9.32 13.14
CA ASP A 141 -2.14 -9.79 14.54
C ASP A 141 -0.71 -9.57 15.05
#